data_AF-A0A392NXY1-F1
#
_entry.id   AF-A0A392NXY1-F1
#
_cell.length_a   1.000
_cell.length_b   1.000
_cell.length_c   1.000
_cell.angle_alpha   90.00
_cell.angle_beta   90.00
_cell.angle_gamma   90.00
#
_symmetry.space_group_name_H-M   'P 1'
#
loop_
_entity.id
_entity.type
_entity.pdbx_description
1 polymer ?
#
loop_
_entity_poly.entity_id
_entity_poly.type
_entity_poly.pdbx_seq_one_letter_code
_entity_poly.pdbx_strand_id
1 'polypeptide(L)'
;ICFLRLVPCARAKGAMLIAVTSVEGNTLSTVCDMTVHLPLERELCPFNLAPVTSTAIQMVFGDTVAIALMAARNLTKDEYAANHPAGKIGKSLIFKVRDVMKKDEELPICKESDLIMDQLVELTSKGCGCLLVIDGDRRLIGTFTDGDLRRTLKASGEAIFKLTVGKMCNR
;
A
#
# COMPACT_ATOMS: atom_id res chain seq x y z
N ILE A 1 3.19 30.18 10.23
CA ILE A 1 2.84 30.69 8.88
C ILE A 1 1.51 31.42 9.00
N CYS A 2 1.42 32.68 8.56
CA CYS A 2 0.16 33.44 8.65
C CYS A 2 -0.70 33.15 7.41
N PHE A 3 -1.83 32.44 7.59
CA PHE A 3 -2.73 32.05 6.50
C PHE A 3 -3.29 33.23 5.71
N LEU A 4 -3.38 34.42 6.31
CA LEU A 4 -3.84 35.65 5.66
C LEU A 4 -3.01 36.00 4.41
N ARG A 5 -1.72 35.63 4.37
CA ARG A 5 -0.85 35.89 3.21
C ARG A 5 -1.22 35.06 1.98
N LEU A 6 -1.97 33.97 2.16
CA LEU A 6 -2.41 33.11 1.07
C LEU A 6 -3.74 33.57 0.45
N VAL A 7 -4.51 34.40 1.15
CA VAL A 7 -5.85 34.83 0.74
C VAL A 7 -5.85 35.50 -0.65
N PRO A 8 -4.99 36.48 -0.96
CA PRO A 8 -5.01 37.13 -2.28
C PRO A 8 -4.73 36.15 -3.42
N CYS A 9 -3.77 35.23 -3.22
CA CYS A 9 -3.42 34.22 -4.21
C CYS A 9 -4.56 33.23 -4.44
N ALA A 10 -5.20 32.76 -3.36
CA ALA A 10 -6.32 31.84 -3.46
C ALA A 10 -7.54 32.49 -4.14
N ARG A 11 -7.84 33.76 -3.82
CA ARG A 11 -8.90 34.53 -4.49
C ARG A 11 -8.60 34.78 -5.97
N ALA A 12 -7.35 35.09 -6.32
CA ALA A 12 -6.94 35.27 -7.72
C ALA A 12 -7.15 34.00 -8.56
N LYS A 13 -7.17 32.82 -7.93
CA LYS A 13 -7.51 31.54 -8.58
C LYS A 13 -9.00 31.23 -8.62
N GLY A 14 -9.85 32.16 -8.17
CA GLY A 14 -11.30 31.96 -8.11
C GLY A 14 -11.76 30.98 -7.01
N ALA A 15 -10.91 30.70 -6.02
CA ALA A 15 -11.28 29.78 -4.94
C ALA A 15 -12.24 30.44 -3.95
N MET A 16 -13.29 29.71 -3.59
CA MET A 16 -14.12 30.04 -2.42
C MET A 16 -13.33 29.73 -1.14
N LEU A 17 -13.28 30.69 -0.22
CA LEU A 17 -12.51 30.59 1.01
C LEU A 17 -13.41 30.33 2.20
N ILE A 18 -13.14 29.23 2.91
CA ILE A 18 -13.85 28.86 4.14
C ILE A 18 -12.85 28.88 5.29
N ALA A 19 -13.07 29.73 6.29
CA ALA A 19 -12.29 29.75 7.52
C ALA A 19 -12.79 28.65 8.47
N VAL A 20 -11.88 27.87 9.04
CA VAL A 20 -12.18 26.90 10.11
C VAL A 20 -11.43 27.34 11.35
N THR A 21 -12.16 27.69 12.42
CA THR A 21 -11.54 28.33 13.58
C THR A 21 -12.33 28.12 14.86
N SER A 22 -11.62 28.07 15.99
CA SER A 22 -12.21 28.01 17.33
C SER A 22 -12.43 29.38 17.96
N VAL A 23 -12.01 30.47 17.30
CA VAL A 23 -12.13 31.84 17.82
C VAL A 23 -13.05 32.63 16.92
N GLU A 24 -14.14 33.15 17.46
CA GLU A 24 -15.06 34.00 16.70
C GLU A 24 -14.45 35.37 16.39
N GLY A 25 -14.88 36.00 15.30
CA GLY A 25 -14.53 37.39 14.97
C GLY A 25 -13.05 37.65 14.65
N ASN A 26 -12.25 36.61 14.41
CA ASN A 26 -10.83 36.79 14.10
C ASN A 26 -10.59 37.28 12.66
N THR A 27 -9.40 37.80 12.39
CA THR A 27 -9.05 38.36 11.07
C THR A 27 -9.15 37.36 9.92
N LEU A 28 -8.99 36.06 10.16
CA LEU A 28 -9.15 35.05 9.10
C LEU A 28 -10.63 34.89 8.72
N SER A 29 -11.52 34.88 9.71
CA SER A 29 -12.97 34.80 9.49
C SER A 29 -13.52 35.99 8.70
N THR A 30 -12.95 37.19 8.87
CA THR A 30 -13.41 38.41 8.20
C THR A 30 -12.98 38.51 6.73
N VAL A 31 -11.92 37.81 6.33
CA VAL A 31 -11.41 37.83 4.95
C VAL A 31 -11.83 36.61 4.13
N CYS A 32 -12.49 35.63 4.75
CA CYS A 32 -13.05 34.44 4.11
C CYS A 32 -14.54 34.64 3.76
N ASP A 33 -15.07 33.83 2.84
CA ASP A 33 -16.46 33.92 2.37
C ASP A 33 -17.44 33.24 3.34
N MET A 34 -16.96 32.21 4.05
CA MET A 34 -17.71 31.50 5.08
C MET A 34 -16.80 31.19 6.27
N THR A 35 -17.40 31.01 7.45
CA THR A 35 -16.69 30.57 8.65
C THR A 35 -17.39 29.36 9.25
N VAL A 36 -16.61 28.30 9.50
CA VAL A 36 -17.00 27.18 10.35
C VAL A 36 -16.36 27.40 11.71
N HIS A 37 -17.21 27.59 12.71
CA HIS A 37 -16.79 27.69 14.09
C HIS A 37 -16.69 26.30 14.71
N LEU A 38 -15.50 25.94 15.18
CA LEU A 38 -15.22 24.71 15.92
C LEU A 38 -14.87 25.06 17.37
N PRO A 39 -15.86 25.15 18.27
CA PRO A 39 -15.63 25.61 19.63
C PRO A 39 -14.63 24.69 20.35
N LEU A 40 -13.74 25.31 21.11
CA LEU A 40 -12.73 24.63 21.92
C LEU A 40 -12.81 25.16 23.34
N GLU A 41 -13.11 24.27 24.29
CA GLU A 41 -13.19 24.64 25.71
C GLU A 41 -11.79 24.87 26.30
N ARG A 42 -10.87 23.92 26.11
CA ARG A 42 -9.47 24.02 26.56
C ARG A 42 -8.54 23.05 25.85
N GLU A 43 -7.25 23.37 25.86
CA GLU A 43 -6.22 22.38 25.57
C GLU A 43 -5.99 21.43 26.75
N LEU A 44 -5.74 20.16 26.42
CA LEU A 44 -5.33 19.17 27.42
C LEU A 44 -3.85 19.31 27.83
N CYS A 45 -3.04 20.06 27.07
CA CYS A 45 -1.67 20.37 27.45
C CYS A 45 -1.66 21.21 28.74
N PRO A 46 -1.00 20.77 29.83
CA PRO A 46 -0.96 21.52 31.09
C PRO A 46 -0.36 22.93 30.98
N PHE A 47 0.49 23.15 29.97
CA PHE A 47 1.15 24.43 29.71
C PHE A 47 0.45 25.25 28.63
N ASN A 48 -0.61 24.73 28.00
CA ASN A 48 -1.30 25.35 26.88
C ASN A 48 -0.37 25.71 25.68
N LEU A 49 0.76 25.02 25.55
CA LEU A 49 1.76 25.26 24.50
C LEU A 49 1.59 24.33 23.30
N ALA A 50 1.15 23.10 23.54
CA ALA A 50 0.97 22.09 22.51
C ALA A 50 -0.52 21.95 22.16
N PRO A 51 -0.87 21.96 20.87
CA PRO A 51 -2.24 21.75 20.43
C PRO A 51 -2.57 20.26 20.53
N VAL A 52 -3.39 19.88 21.51
CA VAL A 52 -3.81 18.50 21.74
C VAL A 52 -5.28 18.36 21.35
N THR A 53 -6.15 19.11 22.02
CA THR A 53 -7.59 19.06 21.80
C THR A 53 -7.95 19.68 20.46
N SER A 54 -7.37 20.85 20.14
CA SER A 54 -7.61 21.54 18.87
C SER A 54 -7.19 20.71 17.66
N THR A 55 -6.02 20.07 17.72
CA THR A 55 -5.54 19.16 16.66
C THR A 55 -6.51 18.00 16.45
N ALA A 56 -6.98 17.36 17.53
CA ALA A 56 -7.92 16.25 17.44
C ALA A 56 -9.27 16.67 16.84
N ILE A 57 -9.82 17.81 17.27
CA ILE A 57 -11.06 18.37 16.72
C ILE A 57 -10.92 18.67 15.23
N GLN A 58 -9.83 19.35 14.84
CA GLN A 58 -9.59 19.69 13.43
C GLN A 58 -9.39 18.44 12.55
N MET A 59 -8.71 17.41 13.05
CA MET A 59 -8.51 16.15 12.33
C MET A 59 -9.84 15.43 12.09
N VAL A 60 -10.65 15.25 13.14
CA VAL A 60 -11.97 14.61 13.03
C VAL A 60 -12.89 15.41 12.10
N PHE A 61 -12.90 16.74 12.23
CA PHE A 61 -13.68 17.60 11.35
C PHE A 61 -13.24 17.47 9.88
N GLY A 62 -11.93 17.54 9.62
CA GLY A 62 -11.36 17.41 8.28
C GLY A 62 -11.71 16.08 7.61
N ASP A 63 -11.53 14.97 8.34
CA ASP A 63 -11.87 13.63 7.84
C ASP A 63 -13.37 13.49 7.57
N THR A 64 -14.21 14.02 8.46
CA THR A 64 -15.67 13.99 8.29
C THR A 64 -16.10 14.78 7.05
N VAL A 65 -15.54 15.97 6.83
CA VAL A 65 -15.81 16.78 5.63
C VAL A 65 -15.35 16.05 4.37
N ALA A 66 -14.16 15.44 4.39
CA ALA A 66 -13.67 14.67 3.25
C ALA A 66 -14.62 13.51 2.90
N ILE A 67 -15.06 12.73 3.89
CA ILE A 67 -16.01 11.62 3.72
C ILE A 67 -17.36 12.13 3.21
N ALA A 68 -17.89 13.20 3.80
CA ALA A 68 -19.16 13.80 3.38
C ALA A 68 -19.09 14.30 1.92
N LEU A 69 -17.98 14.92 1.52
CA LEU A 69 -17.76 15.36 0.14
C LEU A 69 -17.63 14.18 -0.82
N MET A 70 -16.93 13.11 -0.43
CA MET A 70 -16.85 11.88 -1.23
C MET A 70 -18.24 11.29 -1.47
N ALA A 71 -19.08 11.22 -0.43
CA ALA A 71 -20.45 10.74 -0.54
C ALA A 71 -21.32 11.67 -1.41
N ALA A 72 -21.26 12.99 -1.18
CA ALA A 72 -22.04 13.96 -1.95
C ALA A 72 -21.67 14.00 -3.44
N ARG A 73 -20.41 13.69 -3.77
CA ARG A 73 -19.93 13.59 -5.16
C ARG A 73 -20.09 12.20 -5.78
N ASN A 74 -20.64 11.23 -5.04
CA ASN A 74 -20.68 9.82 -5.44
C ASN A 74 -19.32 9.29 -5.90
N LEU A 75 -18.25 9.69 -5.21
CA LEU A 75 -16.88 9.36 -5.61
C LEU A 75 -16.71 7.84 -5.68
N THR A 76 -16.35 7.34 -6.85
CA THR A 76 -16.18 5.91 -7.08
C THR A 76 -14.83 5.42 -6.57
N LYS A 77 -14.71 4.11 -6.34
CA LYS A 77 -13.43 3.49 -5.96
C LYS A 77 -12.35 3.69 -7.02
N ASP A 78 -12.73 3.70 -8.30
CA ASP A 78 -11.79 3.86 -9.41
C ASP A 78 -11.25 5.30 -9.47
N GLU A 79 -12.11 6.31 -9.30
CA GLU A 79 -11.69 7.71 -9.18
C GLU A 79 -10.83 7.94 -7.93
N TYR A 80 -11.15 7.28 -6.82
CA TYR A 80 -10.33 7.32 -5.62
C TYR A 80 -8.93 6.73 -5.86
N ALA A 81 -8.84 5.61 -6.59
CA ALA A 81 -7.58 5.00 -6.98
C ALA A 81 -6.75 5.89 -7.92
N ALA A 82 -7.41 6.50 -8.91
CA ALA A 82 -6.77 7.39 -9.89
C ALA A 82 -6.15 8.64 -9.26
N ASN A 83 -6.69 9.11 -8.13
CA ASN A 83 -6.13 10.22 -7.34
C ASN A 83 -4.94 9.79 -6.45
N HIS A 84 -4.64 8.49 -6.35
CA HIS A 84 -3.55 7.95 -5.51
C HIS A 84 -2.65 6.96 -6.27
N PRO A 85 -2.20 7.26 -7.51
CA PRO A 85 -1.64 6.26 -8.42
C PRO A 85 -0.33 5.63 -7.91
N ALA A 86 0.48 6.39 -7.18
CA ALA A 86 1.75 5.93 -6.63
C ALA A 86 1.62 5.24 -5.25
N GLY A 87 0.48 5.42 -4.57
CA GLY A 87 0.24 4.95 -3.21
C GLY A 87 -0.24 3.50 -3.13
N LYS A 88 -0.22 2.92 -1.93
CA LYS A 88 -0.74 1.56 -1.66
C LYS A 88 -2.19 1.39 -2.13
N ILE A 89 -3.00 2.43 -1.98
CA ILE A 89 -4.42 2.47 -2.39
C ILE A 89 -4.54 2.34 -3.91
N GLY A 90 -3.93 3.24 -4.68
CA GLY A 90 -4.00 3.19 -6.14
C GLY A 90 -3.42 1.90 -6.66
N LYS A 91 -2.28 1.43 -6.12
CA LYS A 91 -1.69 0.16 -6.52
C LYS A 91 -2.63 -1.04 -6.30
N SER A 92 -3.30 -1.11 -5.15
CA SER A 92 -4.22 -2.21 -4.83
C SER A 92 -5.50 -2.21 -5.69
N LEU A 93 -5.93 -1.05 -6.17
CA LEU A 93 -7.19 -0.91 -6.92
C LEU A 93 -6.96 -0.95 -8.44
N ILE A 94 -5.79 -0.53 -8.91
CA ILE A 94 -5.46 -0.44 -10.34
C ILE A 94 -4.79 -1.72 -10.84
N PHE A 95 -3.83 -2.28 -10.10
CA PHE A 95 -3.07 -3.43 -10.58
C PHE A 95 -3.80 -4.75 -10.33
N LYS A 96 -3.87 -5.58 -11.38
CA LYS A 96 -4.25 -6.98 -11.29
C LYS A 96 -3.00 -7.83 -11.08
N VAL A 97 -3.18 -9.06 -10.60
CA VAL A 97 -2.07 -10.04 -10.41
C VAL A 97 -1.21 -10.15 -11.69
N ARG A 98 -1.85 -10.22 -12.85
CA ARG A 98 -1.18 -10.31 -14.17
C ARG A 98 -0.26 -9.13 -14.50
N ASP A 99 -0.46 -7.98 -13.86
CA ASP A 99 0.31 -6.76 -14.12
C ASP A 99 1.58 -6.70 -13.28
N VAL A 100 1.69 -7.54 -12.23
CA VAL A 100 2.82 -7.55 -11.28
C VAL A 100 3.48 -8.93 -11.10
N MET A 101 2.85 -10.01 -11.56
CA MET A 101 3.44 -11.35 -11.52
C MET A 101 4.63 -11.46 -12.47
N LYS A 102 5.65 -12.22 -12.05
CA LYS A 102 6.75 -12.68 -12.91
C LYS A 102 6.21 -13.49 -14.08
N LYS A 103 6.84 -13.38 -15.25
CA LYS A 103 6.44 -14.07 -16.47
C LYS A 103 7.63 -14.74 -17.14
N ASP A 104 7.34 -15.76 -17.93
CA ASP A 104 8.29 -16.38 -18.86
C ASP A 104 9.63 -16.72 -18.19
N GLU A 105 10.72 -16.08 -18.62
CA GLU A 105 12.09 -16.32 -18.14
C GLU A 105 12.33 -15.86 -16.69
N GLU A 106 11.41 -15.09 -16.10
CA GLU A 106 11.48 -14.72 -14.70
C GLU A 106 10.92 -15.80 -13.76
N LEU A 107 10.24 -16.80 -14.31
CA LEU A 107 9.69 -17.91 -13.54
C LEU A 107 10.76 -18.98 -13.30
N PRO A 108 11.01 -19.36 -12.03
CA PRO A 108 11.95 -20.43 -11.70
C PRO A 108 11.31 -21.79 -11.99
N ILE A 109 11.54 -22.34 -13.18
CA ILE A 109 10.83 -23.54 -13.66
C ILE A 109 11.81 -24.72 -13.74
N CYS A 110 11.37 -25.92 -13.34
CA CYS A 110 12.10 -27.17 -13.51
C CYS A 110 11.16 -28.34 -13.87
N LYS A 111 11.73 -29.47 -14.28
CA LYS A 111 11.01 -30.72 -14.54
C LYS A 111 11.15 -31.68 -13.35
N GLU A 112 10.21 -32.61 -13.20
CA GLU A 112 10.27 -33.64 -12.16
C GLU A 112 11.53 -34.51 -12.20
N SER A 113 12.09 -34.68 -13.40
CA SER A 113 13.31 -35.45 -13.65
C SER A 113 14.59 -34.74 -13.25
N ASP A 114 14.55 -33.42 -13.05
CA ASP A 114 15.75 -32.62 -12.80
C ASP A 114 16.30 -32.94 -11.40
N LEU A 115 17.63 -33.00 -11.28
CA LEU A 115 18.27 -33.19 -9.99
C LEU A 115 18.15 -31.92 -9.14
N ILE A 116 17.91 -32.10 -7.84
CA ILE A 116 17.79 -30.98 -6.90
C ILE A 116 19.04 -30.09 -6.94
N MET A 117 20.22 -30.69 -7.07
CA MET A 117 21.50 -29.99 -7.09
C MET A 117 21.68 -29.06 -8.28
N ASP A 118 21.21 -29.49 -9.45
CA ASP A 118 21.32 -28.71 -10.68
C ASP A 118 20.40 -27.48 -10.65
N GLN A 119 19.37 -27.52 -9.81
CA GLN A 119 18.35 -26.48 -9.70
C GLN A 119 18.57 -25.51 -8.53
N LEU A 120 19.66 -25.62 -7.77
CA LEU A 120 19.94 -24.74 -6.62
C LEU A 120 20.08 -23.27 -7.01
N VAL A 121 20.70 -23.01 -8.17
CA VAL A 121 20.85 -21.65 -8.70
C VAL A 121 19.49 -21.13 -9.16
N GLU A 122 18.69 -21.94 -9.84
CA GLU A 122 17.36 -21.53 -10.31
C GLU A 122 16.41 -21.23 -9.14
N LEU A 123 16.47 -22.02 -8.07
CA LEU A 123 15.69 -21.87 -6.84
C LEU A 123 15.89 -20.48 -6.18
N THR A 124 17.10 -19.93 -6.28
CA THR A 124 17.51 -18.70 -5.57
C THR A 124 17.62 -17.47 -6.49
N SER A 125 18.02 -17.65 -7.75
CA SER A 125 18.37 -16.55 -8.67
C SER A 125 17.20 -15.65 -9.06
N LYS A 126 15.97 -16.19 -9.06
CA LYS A 126 14.76 -15.44 -9.43
C LYS A 126 14.09 -14.74 -8.24
N GLY A 127 14.66 -14.85 -7.03
CA GLY A 127 14.14 -14.19 -5.82
C GLY A 127 12.76 -14.69 -5.37
N CYS A 128 12.34 -15.88 -5.82
CA CYS A 128 11.04 -16.46 -5.48
C CYS A 128 11.12 -17.44 -4.29
N GLY A 129 12.30 -17.98 -3.98
CA GLY A 129 12.48 -18.99 -2.93
C GLY A 129 11.80 -20.33 -3.22
N CYS A 130 11.42 -20.56 -4.48
CA CYS A 130 10.77 -21.78 -4.94
C CYS A 130 11.07 -22.07 -6.41
N LEU A 131 10.91 -23.34 -6.78
CA LEU A 131 10.83 -23.85 -8.13
C LEU A 131 9.37 -24.24 -8.42
N LEU A 132 8.92 -23.91 -9.63
CA LEU A 132 7.68 -24.36 -10.22
C LEU A 132 7.99 -25.63 -11.03
N VAL A 133 7.45 -26.76 -10.60
CA VAL A 133 7.63 -28.04 -11.26
C VAL A 133 6.57 -28.19 -12.34
N ILE A 134 6.99 -28.37 -13.59
CA ILE A 134 6.08 -28.46 -14.74
C ILE A 134 6.17 -29.82 -15.45
N ASP A 135 5.08 -30.21 -16.11
CA ASP A 135 5.05 -31.33 -17.04
C ASP A 135 5.56 -30.94 -18.46
N GLY A 136 5.50 -31.90 -19.39
CA GLY A 136 5.88 -31.70 -20.79
C GLY A 136 5.02 -30.68 -21.55
N ASP A 137 3.79 -30.44 -21.08
CA ASP A 137 2.83 -29.48 -21.65
C ASP A 137 2.89 -28.10 -20.96
N ARG A 138 3.91 -27.86 -20.11
CA ARG A 138 4.06 -26.67 -19.26
C ARG A 138 2.93 -26.45 -18.25
N ARG A 139 2.23 -27.51 -17.83
CA ARG A 139 1.28 -27.42 -16.71
C ARG A 139 2.04 -27.50 -15.40
N LEU A 140 1.65 -26.66 -14.44
CA LEU A 140 2.17 -26.72 -13.08
C LEU A 140 1.67 -28.00 -12.41
N ILE A 141 2.60 -28.82 -11.93
CA ILE A 141 2.33 -30.10 -11.27
C ILE A 141 2.87 -30.17 -9.84
N GLY A 142 3.65 -29.17 -9.42
CA GLY A 142 4.10 -29.06 -8.04
C GLY A 142 5.03 -27.87 -7.79
N THR A 143 5.48 -27.74 -6.55
CA THR A 143 6.44 -26.72 -6.12
C THR A 143 7.53 -27.31 -5.23
N PHE A 144 8.72 -26.75 -5.30
CA PHE A 144 9.83 -27.12 -4.41
C PHE A 144 10.48 -25.86 -3.85
N THR A 145 10.52 -25.71 -2.53
CA THR A 145 10.92 -24.46 -1.86
C THR A 145 12.26 -24.59 -1.14
N ASP A 146 12.85 -23.46 -0.73
CA ASP A 146 14.01 -23.45 0.18
C ASP A 146 13.74 -24.24 1.49
N GLY A 147 12.48 -24.23 1.94
CA GLY A 147 12.04 -25.03 3.07
C GLY A 147 12.13 -26.54 2.80
N ASP A 148 11.74 -26.97 1.60
CA ASP A 148 11.82 -28.37 1.17
C ASP A 148 13.27 -28.80 1.00
N LEU A 149 14.12 -27.94 0.42
CA LEU A 149 15.55 -28.17 0.34
C LEU A 149 16.15 -28.40 1.72
N ARG A 150 15.90 -27.50 2.67
CA ARG A 150 16.41 -27.61 4.05
C ARG A 150 15.93 -28.88 4.74
N ARG A 151 14.64 -29.25 4.59
CA ARG A 151 14.08 -30.49 5.15
C ARG A 151 14.72 -31.73 4.52
N THR A 152 14.88 -31.73 3.20
CA THR A 152 15.49 -32.82 2.44
C THR A 152 16.96 -33.01 2.82
N LEU A 153 17.73 -31.94 2.95
CA LEU A 153 19.12 -31.98 3.40
C LEU A 153 19.24 -32.64 4.77
N LYS A 154 18.37 -32.25 5.72
CA LYS A 154 18.37 -32.82 7.07
C LYS A 154 17.98 -34.30 7.08
N ALA A 155 17.06 -34.71 6.23
CA ALA A 155 16.55 -36.08 6.19
C ALA A 155 17.45 -37.04 5.39
N SER A 156 18.07 -36.56 4.31
CA SER A 156 18.72 -37.40 3.30
C SER A 156 20.24 -37.23 3.24
N GLY A 157 20.82 -36.19 3.85
CA GLY A 157 22.27 -35.95 3.84
C GLY A 157 22.83 -35.96 2.42
N GLU A 158 23.91 -36.71 2.20
CA GLU A 158 24.57 -36.86 0.89
C GLU A 158 23.67 -37.52 -0.18
N ALA A 159 22.60 -38.23 0.19
CA ALA A 159 21.72 -38.83 -0.81
C ALA A 159 21.01 -37.76 -1.67
N ILE A 160 20.92 -36.51 -1.19
CA ILE A 160 20.28 -35.41 -1.93
C ILE A 160 20.91 -35.15 -3.31
N PHE A 161 22.21 -35.43 -3.47
CA PHE A 161 22.92 -35.24 -4.75
C PHE A 161 22.36 -36.12 -5.87
N LYS A 162 21.57 -37.16 -5.54
CA LYS A 162 20.95 -38.10 -6.48
C LYS A 162 19.43 -38.01 -6.51
N LEU A 163 18.83 -37.11 -5.73
CA LEU A 163 17.38 -36.94 -5.68
C LEU A 163 16.90 -35.99 -6.77
N THR A 164 15.79 -36.35 -7.40
CA THR A 164 15.11 -35.49 -8.36
C THR A 164 14.09 -34.61 -7.65
N VAL A 165 13.80 -33.44 -8.22
CA VAL A 165 12.83 -32.49 -7.67
C VAL A 165 11.45 -33.14 -7.53
N GLY A 166 11.03 -33.96 -8.50
CA GLY A 166 9.72 -34.63 -8.48
C GLY A 166 9.48 -35.51 -7.25
N LYS A 167 10.53 -36.10 -6.67
CA LYS A 167 10.41 -36.95 -5.47
C LYS A 167 10.13 -36.16 -4.19
N MET A 168 10.56 -34.91 -4.14
CA MET A 168 10.51 -34.07 -2.93
C MET A 168 9.61 -32.84 -3.07
N CYS A 169 9.02 -32.63 -4.25
CA CYS A 169 8.11 -31.50 -4.49
C CYS A 169 6.74 -31.70 -3.82
N ASN A 170 6.11 -30.58 -3.47
CA ASN A 170 4.73 -30.53 -2.99
C ASN A 170 3.78 -30.47 -4.20
N ARG A 171 2.72 -31.28 -4.18
CA ARG A 171 1.70 -31.36 -5.24
C ARG A 171 0.36 -30.83 -4.75
#